data_AF-A0A0B5FX45-F1
#
_entry.id   AF-A0A0B5FX45-F1
#
_cell.length_a   1.000
_cell.length_b   1.000
_cell.length_c   1.000
_cell.angle_alpha   90.00
_cell.angle_beta   90.00
_cell.angle_gamma   90.00
#
_symmetry.space_group_name_H-M   'P 1'
#
loop_
_entity.id
_entity.type
_entity.pdbx_description
1 polymer ?
#
loop_
_entity_poly.entity_id
_entity_poly.type
_entity_poly.pdbx_seq_one_letter_code
_entity_poly.pdbx_strand_id
1 'polypeptide(L)'
;MVIAHLRFDNPDGSSKDWIIRRTSDGFATEWGRTGKALQSKNFPGKNFSNVDAEIQRRISEKYKKGYQDVVSSAPDDPAMKAVKKRVEQEAKAEAQKKAEKELAKISKIDSVFSNWF
;
A
#
# COMPACT_ATOMS: atom_id res chain seq x y z
N MET A 1 -3.20 -18.22 -10.82
CA MET A 1 -1.85 -17.86 -10.32
C MET A 1 -1.97 -16.81 -9.22
N VAL A 2 -1.21 -16.90 -8.12
CA VAL A 2 -1.17 -15.81 -7.10
C VAL A 2 -0.26 -14.69 -7.63
N ILE A 3 -0.74 -13.45 -7.57
CA ILE A 3 0.03 -12.27 -7.99
C ILE A 3 0.61 -11.54 -6.78
N ALA A 4 -0.18 -11.38 -5.73
CA ALA A 4 0.28 -10.77 -4.48
C ALA A 4 -0.41 -11.42 -3.28
N HIS A 5 0.34 -11.56 -2.18
CA HIS A 5 -0.16 -11.94 -0.88
C HIS A 5 0.31 -10.89 0.13
N LEU A 6 -0.64 -10.12 0.64
CA LEU A 6 -0.39 -9.02 1.55
C LEU A 6 -1.01 -9.31 2.91
N ARG A 7 -0.34 -8.89 3.98
CA ARG A 7 -0.83 -9.00 5.36
C ARG A 7 -0.86 -7.65 6.03
N PHE A 8 -1.92 -7.43 6.79
CA PHE A 8 -2.03 -6.31 7.70
C PHE A 8 -2.08 -6.84 9.13
N ASP A 9 -1.15 -6.40 9.96
CA ASP A 9 -1.10 -6.73 11.37
C ASP A 9 -1.83 -5.64 12.16
N ASN A 10 -2.91 -6.04 12.84
CA ASN A 10 -3.68 -5.15 13.68
C ASN A 10 -2.97 -4.96 15.03
N PRO A 11 -3.16 -3.81 15.70
CA PRO A 11 -2.59 -3.56 17.03
C PRO A 11 -3.06 -4.54 18.12
N ASP A 12 -4.18 -5.23 17.92
CA ASP A 12 -4.72 -6.25 18.83
C ASP A 12 -4.00 -7.62 18.71
N GLY A 13 -2.95 -7.70 17.88
CA GLY A 13 -2.18 -8.92 17.62
C GLY A 13 -2.84 -9.87 16.62
N SER A 14 -3.99 -9.51 16.04
CA SER A 14 -4.60 -10.27 14.96
C SER A 14 -4.07 -9.82 13.59
N SER A 15 -3.95 -10.75 12.65
CA SER A 15 -3.53 -10.46 11.28
C SER A 15 -4.66 -10.70 10.28
N LYS A 16 -4.66 -9.92 9.20
CA LYS A 16 -5.57 -10.05 8.07
C LYS A 16 -4.77 -10.27 6.80
N ASP A 17 -5.08 -11.35 6.10
CA ASP A 17 -4.51 -11.62 4.78
C ASP A 17 -5.42 -11.06 3.69
N TRP A 18 -4.78 -10.52 2.66
CA TRP A 18 -5.41 -10.06 1.43
C TRP A 18 -4.58 -10.57 0.25
N ILE A 19 -5.20 -11.38 -0.59
CA ILE A 19 -4.54 -12.07 -1.70
C ILE A 19 -5.21 -11.65 -3.00
N ILE A 20 -4.43 -11.45 -4.05
CA ILE A 20 -4.95 -11.28 -5.40
C ILE A 20 -4.41 -12.38 -6.31
N ARG A 21 -5.32 -13.03 -7.04
CA ARG A 21 -5.02 -14.13 -7.95
C ARG A 21 -5.44 -13.77 -9.36
N ARG A 22 -4.58 -14.06 -10.32
CA ARG A 22 -4.94 -14.07 -11.75
C ARG A 22 -5.74 -15.34 -12.06
N THR A 23 -6.86 -15.14 -12.74
CA THR A 23 -7.69 -16.20 -13.33
C THR A 23 -7.64 -16.08 -14.84
N SER A 24 -8.11 -17.09 -15.58
CA SER A 24 -8.24 -17.01 -17.05
C SER A 24 -9.11 -15.83 -17.47
N ASP A 25 -10.17 -15.58 -16.71
CA ASP A 25 -11.22 -14.64 -17.10
C ASP A 25 -11.09 -13.27 -16.43
N GLY A 26 -9.94 -12.95 -15.82
CA GLY A 26 -9.74 -11.73 -15.04
C GLY A 26 -8.89 -11.96 -13.79
N PHE A 27 -9.41 -11.57 -12.63
CA PHE A 27 -8.73 -11.79 -11.35
C PHE A 27 -9.73 -11.98 -10.19
N ALA A 28 -9.24 -12.55 -9.10
CA ALA A 28 -9.97 -12.70 -7.85
C ALA A 28 -9.21 -12.05 -6.72
N THR A 29 -9.94 -11.45 -5.77
CA THR A 29 -9.36 -11.01 -4.50
C THR A 29 -9.92 -11.88 -3.39
N GLU A 30 -9.04 -12.36 -2.51
CA GLU A 30 -9.40 -13.09 -1.30
C GLU A 30 -8.99 -12.27 -0.08
N TRP A 31 -9.79 -12.28 0.99
CA TRP A 31 -9.45 -11.59 2.23
C TRP A 31 -10.08 -12.24 3.45
N GLY A 32 -9.43 -12.09 4.60
CA GLY A 32 -9.93 -12.65 5.85
C GLY A 32 -8.89 -12.64 6.95
N ARG A 33 -9.29 -13.09 8.13
CA ARG A 33 -8.35 -13.27 9.25
C ARG A 33 -7.35 -14.36 8.88
N THR A 34 -6.07 -14.13 9.18
CA THR A 34 -5.00 -15.10 8.94
C THR A 34 -5.31 -16.44 9.60
N GLY A 35 -5.09 -17.54 8.86
CA GLY A 35 -5.34 -18.91 9.32
C GLY A 35 -6.83 -19.32 9.38
N LYS A 36 -7.74 -18.50 8.82
CA LYS A 36 -9.16 -18.83 8.67
C LYS A 36 -9.54 -18.91 7.19
N ALA A 37 -10.73 -19.46 6.93
CA ALA A 37 -11.31 -19.46 5.59
C ALA A 37 -11.45 -18.02 5.09
N LEU A 38 -10.90 -17.75 3.90
CA LEU A 38 -10.91 -16.43 3.28
C LEU A 38 -12.22 -16.23 2.50
N GLN A 39 -12.75 -15.02 2.57
CA GLN A 39 -13.79 -14.57 1.65
C GLN A 39 -13.16 -14.28 0.30
N SER A 40 -13.90 -14.50 -0.79
CA SER A 40 -13.42 -14.25 -2.14
C SER A 40 -14.40 -13.40 -2.95
N LYS A 41 -13.86 -12.63 -3.89
CA LYS A 41 -14.63 -11.90 -4.90
C LYS A 41 -13.93 -11.96 -6.23
N ASN A 42 -14.68 -12.38 -7.25
CA ASN A 42 -14.20 -12.46 -8.62
C ASN A 42 -14.50 -11.17 -9.39
N PHE A 43 -13.56 -10.77 -10.22
CA PHE A 43 -13.61 -9.59 -11.07
C PHE A 43 -13.37 -10.02 -12.52
N PRO A 44 -14.43 -10.10 -13.34
CA PRO A 44 -14.31 -10.43 -14.75
C PRO A 44 -13.47 -9.40 -15.50
N GLY A 45 -12.48 -9.86 -16.26
CA GLY A 45 -11.53 -9.07 -17.02
C GLY A 45 -12.19 -8.20 -18.08
N LYS A 46 -13.31 -8.65 -18.65
CA LYS A 46 -14.11 -7.87 -19.62
C LYS A 46 -14.60 -6.52 -19.09
N ASN A 47 -14.64 -6.34 -17.76
CA ASN A 47 -15.05 -5.09 -17.12
C ASN A 47 -13.92 -4.07 -17.02
N PHE A 48 -12.71 -4.42 -17.47
CA PHE A 48 -11.52 -3.58 -17.33
C PHE A 48 -10.81 -3.47 -18.69
N SER A 49 -10.39 -2.26 -19.05
CA SER A 49 -9.59 -2.02 -20.26
C SER A 49 -8.19 -2.62 -20.14
N ASN A 50 -7.61 -2.60 -18.94
CA ASN A 50 -6.34 -3.24 -18.63
C ASN A 50 -6.40 -3.88 -17.24
N VAL A 51 -6.45 -5.22 -17.23
CA VAL A 51 -6.57 -6.02 -16.00
C VAL A 51 -5.32 -5.88 -15.12
N ASP A 52 -4.13 -5.82 -15.72
CA ASP A 52 -2.87 -5.71 -14.99
C ASP A 52 -2.74 -4.35 -14.30
N ALA A 53 -3.14 -3.27 -14.98
CA ALA A 53 -3.17 -1.94 -14.38
C ALA A 53 -4.13 -1.88 -13.18
N GLU A 54 -5.31 -2.51 -13.26
CA GLU A 54 -6.26 -2.55 -12.15
C GLU A 54 -5.73 -3.39 -10.97
N ILE A 55 -5.08 -4.52 -11.25
CA ILE A 55 -4.41 -5.35 -10.24
C ILE A 55 -3.35 -4.52 -9.49
N GLN A 56 -2.48 -3.83 -10.23
CA GLN A 56 -1.42 -2.98 -9.67
C GLN A 56 -2.00 -1.82 -8.86
N ARG A 57 -3.08 -1.20 -9.34
CA ARG A 57 -3.78 -0.13 -8.61
C ARG A 57 -4.28 -0.61 -7.24
N ARG A 58 -4.92 -1.78 -7.19
CA ARG A 58 -5.42 -2.38 -5.94
C ARG A 58 -4.29 -2.75 -4.98
N ILE A 59 -3.20 -3.31 -5.49
CA ILE A 59 -2.01 -3.63 -4.71
C ILE A 59 -1.44 -2.34 -4.08
N SER A 60 -1.28 -1.28 -4.88
CA SER A 60 -0.80 0.02 -4.39
C SER A 60 -1.70 0.61 -3.29
N GLU A 61 -3.03 0.54 -3.45
CA GLU A 61 -3.96 0.96 -2.40
C GLU A 61 -3.80 0.20 -1.09
N LYS A 62 -3.42 -1.09 -1.15
CA LYS A 62 -3.19 -1.90 0.05
C LYS A 62 -1.88 -1.54 0.73
N TYR A 63 -0.81 -1.30 -0.03
CA TYR A 63 0.44 -0.78 0.53
C TYR A 63 0.22 0.58 1.22
N LYS A 64 -0.57 1.48 0.63
CA LYS A 64 -0.92 2.77 1.26
C LYS A 64 -1.68 2.60 2.58
N LYS A 65 -2.37 1.48 2.76
CA LYS A 65 -3.08 1.13 4.01
C LYS A 65 -2.18 0.42 5.03
N GLY A 66 -0.88 0.29 4.76
CA GLY A 66 0.07 -0.36 5.66
C GLY A 66 0.11 -1.89 5.56
N TYR A 67 -0.49 -2.47 4.52
CA TYR A 67 -0.30 -3.89 4.25
C TYR A 67 1.14 -4.15 3.81
N GLN A 68 1.68 -5.29 4.21
CA GLN A 68 3.05 -5.71 3.92
C GLN A 68 3.03 -7.01 3.11
N ASP A 69 4.05 -7.24 2.30
CA ASP A 69 4.17 -8.50 1.55
C ASP A 69 4.41 -9.65 2.52
N VAL A 70 3.52 -10.65 2.47
CA VAL A 70 3.82 -11.98 3.00
C VAL A 70 4.63 -12.65 1.91
N VAL A 71 5.83 -13.11 2.21
CA VAL A 71 6.74 -13.77 1.25
C VAL A 71 5.98 -14.89 0.55
N SER A 72 5.42 -14.54 -0.59
CA SER A 72 4.83 -15.43 -1.57
C SER A 72 5.95 -15.71 -2.53
N SER A 73 6.23 -16.99 -2.78
CA SER A 73 7.14 -17.49 -3.80
C SER A 73 6.67 -17.16 -5.24
N ALA A 74 6.17 -15.94 -5.46
CA ALA A 74 5.85 -15.40 -6.76
C ALA A 74 7.14 -14.81 -7.36
N PRO A 75 7.37 -15.00 -8.68
CA PRO A 75 8.61 -14.59 -9.34
C PRO A 75 8.85 -13.09 -9.14
N ASP A 76 10.13 -12.73 -8.95
CA ASP A 76 10.64 -11.36 -8.85
C ASP A 76 10.20 -10.52 -10.06
N ASP A 77 8.97 -9.99 -10.05
CA ASP A 77 8.51 -9.08 -11.08
C ASP A 77 9.17 -7.70 -10.85
N PRO A 78 10.03 -7.22 -11.76
CA PRO A 78 10.71 -5.93 -11.61
C PRO A 78 9.73 -4.75 -11.49
N ALA A 79 8.51 -4.88 -12.01
CA ALA A 79 7.48 -3.86 -11.87
C ALA A 79 7.03 -3.70 -10.40
N MET A 80 6.92 -4.80 -9.65
CA MET A 80 6.56 -4.78 -8.22
C MET A 80 7.65 -4.11 -7.37
N LYS A 81 8.94 -4.39 -7.67
CA LYS A 81 10.07 -3.71 -7.02
C LYS A 81 10.06 -2.20 -7.28
N ALA A 82 9.75 -1.79 -8.50
CA ALA A 82 9.66 -0.37 -8.86
C ALA A 82 8.51 0.35 -8.12
N VAL A 83 7.34 -0.29 -8.00
CA VAL A 83 6.19 0.26 -7.25
C VAL A 83 6.55 0.43 -5.77
N LYS A 84 7.16 -0.58 -5.14
CA LYS A 84 7.60 -0.50 -3.74
C LYS A 84 8.57 0.68 -3.51
N LYS A 85 9.58 0.83 -4.37
CA LYS A 85 10.56 1.92 -4.27
C LYS A 85 9.91 3.30 -4.42
N ARG A 86 8.93 3.44 -5.32
CA ARG A 86 8.20 4.71 -5.51
C ARG A 86 7.36 5.07 -4.29
N VAL A 87 6.59 4.11 -3.75
CA VAL A 87 5.76 4.34 -2.54
C VAL A 87 6.65 4.72 -1.34
N GLU A 88 7.81 4.08 -1.18
CA GLU A 88 8.74 4.41 -0.10
C GLU A 88 9.36 5.82 -0.28
N GLN A 89 9.68 6.22 -1.50
CA GLN A 89 10.19 7.56 -1.80
C GLN A 89 9.13 8.65 -1.59
N GLU A 90 7.89 8.40 -2.00
CA GLU A 90 6.77 9.32 -1.77
C GLU A 90 6.51 9.50 -0.27
N ALA A 91 6.50 8.41 0.51
CA ALA A 91 6.35 8.47 1.97
C ALA A 91 7.48 9.27 2.64
N LYS A 92 8.74 9.09 2.19
CA LYS A 92 9.88 9.87 2.68
C LYS A 92 9.78 11.35 2.30
N ALA A 93 9.35 11.66 1.08
CA ALA A 93 9.18 13.03 0.60
C ALA A 93 8.04 13.76 1.34
N GLU A 94 6.94 13.07 1.66
CA GLU A 94 5.84 13.63 2.44
C GLU A 94 6.27 13.89 3.90
N ALA A 95 7.04 12.99 4.50
CA ALA A 95 7.61 13.19 5.83
C ALA A 95 8.56 14.40 5.86
N GLN A 96 9.39 14.58 4.84
CA GLN A 96 10.31 15.73 4.73
C GLN A 96 9.56 17.06 4.59
N LYS A 97 8.55 17.11 3.70
CA LYS A 97 7.69 18.30 3.55
C LYS A 97 6.96 18.66 4.83
N LYS A 98 6.56 17.67 5.62
CA LYS A 98 5.90 17.89 6.91
C LYS A 98 6.87 18.46 7.94
N ALA A 99 8.11 17.95 7.99
CA ALA A 99 9.16 18.46 8.88
C ALA A 99 9.55 19.90 8.55
N GLU A 100 9.72 20.24 7.27
CA GLU A 100 10.03 21.61 6.83
C GLU A 100 8.92 22.60 7.18
N LYS A 101 7.64 22.21 7.01
CA LYS A 101 6.51 23.05 7.39
C LYS A 101 6.45 23.32 8.90
N GLU A 102 6.78 22.34 9.74
CA GLU A 102 6.80 22.52 11.19
C GLU A 102 7.97 23.40 11.64
N LEU A 103 9.16 23.24 11.05
CA LEU A 103 10.31 24.13 11.31
C LEU A 103 10.02 25.58 10.89
N ALA A 104 9.36 25.77 9.75
CA ALA A 104 8.96 27.10 9.27
C ALA A 104 7.91 27.77 10.18
N LYS A 105 7.04 27.01 10.83
CA LYS A 105 6.11 27.56 11.84
C LYS A 105 6.84 28.02 13.09
N ILE A 106 7.78 27.22 13.59
CA ILE A 106 8.56 27.54 14.80
C ILE A 106 9.41 28.78 14.58
N SER A 107 10.11 28.87 13.44
CA SER A 107 10.91 30.06 13.07
C SER A 107 10.07 31.34 12.98
N LYS A 108 8.80 31.23 12.55
CA LYS A 108 7.90 32.39 12.45
C LYS A 108 7.38 32.86 13.81
N ILE A 109 7.34 31.97 14.82
CA ILE A 109 6.97 32.30 16.20
C ILE A 109 8.13 33.03 16.88
N ASP A 110 9.38 32.57 16.70
CA ASP A 110 10.56 33.21 17.28
C ASP A 110 10.77 34.65 16.74
N SER A 111 10.52 34.86 15.45
CA SER A 111 10.58 36.20 14.84
C SER A 111 9.53 37.18 15.38
N VAL A 112 8.40 36.69 15.90
CA VAL A 112 7.36 37.55 16.49
C VAL A 112 7.73 37.92 17.92
N PHE A 113 8.38 37.03 18.67
CA PHE A 113 8.86 37.30 20.02
C PHE A 113 10.08 38.24 20.06
N SER A 114 10.98 38.18 19.06
CA SER A 114 12.14 39.09 18.98
C SER A 114 11.81 40.55 18.63
N ASN A 115 10.57 40.86 18.23
CA ASN A 115 10.16 42.22 17.82
C ASN A 115 9.38 42.97 18.93
N TRP A 116 9.37 42.42 20.15
CA TRP A 116 8.64 42.93 21.32
C TRP A 116 9.53 43.20 22.55
N PHE A 117 10.85 43.08 22.39
CA PHE A 117 11.90 43.49 23.34
C PHE A 117 12.92 44.36 22.60
#